data_AF-A0AAD6S8C3-F1
#
_entry.id   AF-A0AAD6S8C3-F1
#
_cell.length_a   1.000
_cell.length_b   1.000
_cell.length_c   1.000
_cell.angle_alpha   90.00
_cell.angle_beta   90.00
_cell.angle_gamma   90.00
#
_symmetry.space_group_name_H-M   'P 1'
#
loop_
_entity.id
_entity.type
_entity.pdbx_description
1 polymer ?
#
loop_
_entity_poly.entity_id
_entity_poly.type
_entity_poly.pdbx_seq_one_letter_code
_entity_poly.pdbx_strand_id
1 'polypeptide(L)' 'GEIAVEAFLQAGQPYPGDNHVQNDSRFLVYQTSDTEHVVLDNMTDTDTFISSSDIRDLDFDVIAWYAGERRRAFGL' A
#
# COMPACT_ATOMS: atom_id res chain seq x y z
N GLY A 1 3.46 -15.23 17.32
CA GLY A 1 3.62 -16.68 17.05
C GLY A 1 3.90 -16.85 15.58
N GLU A 2 4.70 -17.84 15.18
CA GLU A 2 5.16 -18.10 13.80
C GLU A 2 4.05 -17.96 12.74
N ILE A 3 2.83 -18.44 13.02
CA ILE A 3 1.67 -18.38 12.10
C ILE A 3 1.31 -16.94 11.69
N ALA A 4 1.44 -15.96 12.60
CA ALA A 4 1.13 -14.56 12.29
C ALA A 4 2.21 -13.91 11.40
N VAL A 5 3.45 -14.42 11.46
CA VAL A 5 4.58 -13.92 10.65
C VAL A 5 4.46 -14.45 9.23
N GLU A 6 4.14 -15.72 9.05
CA GLU A 6 3.93 -16.32 7.73
C GLU A 6 2.77 -15.67 6.96
N ALA A 7 1.64 -15.42 7.63
CA ALA A 7 0.51 -14.71 7.02
C ALA A 7 0.86 -13.28 6.60
N PHE A 8 1.64 -12.57 7.43
CA PHE A 8 2.10 -11.22 7.13
C PHE A 8 3.07 -11.20 5.94
N LEU A 9 3.99 -12.18 5.89
CA LEU A 9 4.92 -12.34 4.77
C LEU A 9 4.21 -12.70 3.47
N GLN A 10 3.19 -13.57 3.51
CA GLN A 10 2.37 -13.90 2.34
C GLN A 10 1.56 -12.70 1.83
N ALA A 11 1.04 -11.85 2.73
CA ALA A 11 0.34 -10.62 2.35
C ALA A 11 1.25 -9.58 1.67
N GLY A 12 2.56 -9.66 1.89
CA GLY A 12 3.55 -8.77 1.29
C GLY A 12 4.04 -9.18 -0.10
N GLN A 13 3.58 -10.32 -0.64
CA GLN A 13 4.00 -10.86 -1.94
C GLN A 13 3.32 -10.15 -3.12
N PRO A 14 4.02 -9.94 -4.25
CA PRO A 14 5.44 -10.19 -4.48
C PRO A 14 6.29 -9.13 -3.80
N TYR A 15 7.49 -9.53 -3.40
CA TYR A 15 8.43 -8.62 -2.77
C TYR A 15 9.09 -7.70 -3.81
N PRO A 16 9.51 -6.49 -3.39
CA PRO A 16 10.32 -5.63 -4.26
C PRO A 16 11.54 -6.38 -4.79
N GLY A 17 11.67 -6.48 -6.12
CA GLY A 17 12.78 -7.17 -6.78
C GLY A 17 12.51 -8.62 -7.19
N ASP A 18 11.35 -9.18 -6.86
CA ASP A 18 10.95 -10.48 -7.42
C ASP A 18 10.78 -10.37 -8.95
N ASN A 19 11.31 -11.34 -9.70
CA ASN A 19 11.29 -11.39 -11.17
C ASN A 19 9.86 -11.44 -11.78
N HIS A 20 8.81 -11.49 -10.94
CA HIS A 20 7.40 -11.50 -11.32
C HIS A 20 6.74 -10.11 -11.37
N VAL A 21 7.45 -9.02 -11.04
CA VAL A 21 6.90 -7.68 -11.17
C VAL A 21 6.97 -7.23 -12.64
N GLN A 22 6.11 -7.83 -13.48
CA GLN A 22 5.80 -7.33 -14.83
C GLN A 22 4.73 -6.24 -14.82
N ASN A 23 4.17 -5.91 -13.66
CA ASN A 23 3.27 -4.77 -13.51
C ASN A 23 4.04 -3.59 -12.94
N ASP A 24 4.65 -2.80 -13.84
CA ASP A 24 5.04 -1.39 -13.57
C ASP A 24 3.85 -0.53 -13.07
N SER A 25 2.65 -1.12 -13.00
CA SER A 25 1.37 -0.52 -12.65
C SER A 25 0.77 -1.04 -11.35
N ARG A 26 1.51 -1.74 -10.45
CA ARG A 26 0.92 -2.23 -9.18
C ARG A 26 0.20 -1.11 -8.43
N PHE A 27 0.90 0.01 -8.23
CA PHE A 27 0.32 1.18 -7.59
C PHE A 27 -0.05 2.23 -8.64
N LEU A 28 -1.29 2.69 -8.59
CA LEU A 28 -1.73 3.89 -9.30
C LEU A 28 -2.13 4.94 -8.26
N VAL A 29 -1.57 6.13 -8.35
CA VAL A 29 -1.94 7.24 -7.47
C VAL A 29 -2.52 8.36 -8.32
N TYR A 30 -3.73 8.81 -8.00
CA TYR A 30 -4.32 9.97 -8.65
C TYR A 30 -5.10 10.83 -7.67
N GLN A 31 -5.14 12.12 -7.97
CA GLN A 31 -5.83 13.11 -7.16
C GLN A 31 -7.34 13.06 -7.44
N THR A 32 -8.16 12.96 -6.40
CA THR A 32 -9.63 13.01 -6.52
C THR A 32 -10.19 14.37 -6.16
N SER A 33 -9.48 15.13 -5.32
CA SER A 33 -9.83 16.49 -4.91
C SER A 33 -8.58 17.27 -4.49
N ASP A 34 -8.72 18.55 -4.16
CA ASP A 34 -7.59 19.36 -3.66
C ASP A 34 -7.00 18.80 -2.36
N THR A 35 -7.78 18.03 -1.61
CA THR A 35 -7.44 17.52 -0.27
C THR A 35 -7.13 16.03 -0.23
N GLU A 36 -7.44 15.26 -1.29
CA GLU A 36 -7.32 13.80 -1.27
C GLU A 36 -6.73 13.22 -2.56
N HIS A 37 -5.99 12.13 -2.39
CA HIS A 37 -5.62 11.21 -3.45
C HIS A 37 -6.14 9.82 -3.14
N VAL A 38 -6.31 9.04 -4.20
CA VAL A 38 -6.56 7.60 -4.12
C VAL A 38 -5.31 6.86 -4.54
N VAL A 39 -4.92 5.89 -3.73
CA VAL A 39 -3.90 4.88 -4.04
C VAL A 39 -4.64 3.59 -4.39
N LEU A 40 -4.57 3.17 -5.65
CA LEU A 40 -5.00 1.84 -6.08
C LEU A 40 -3.82 0.88 -5.95
N ASP A 41 -4.01 -0.24 -5.26
CA ASP A 41 -3.15 -1.41 -5.39
C ASP A 41 -3.86 -2.46 -6.25
N ASN A 42 -3.50 -2.50 -7.54
CA ASN A 42 -4.06 -3.41 -8.56
C ASN A 42 -3.76 -4.89 -8.28
N MET A 43 -2.82 -5.17 -7.39
CA MET A 43 -2.45 -6.54 -7.03
C MET A 43 -3.33 -7.08 -5.91
N THR A 44 -3.72 -6.21 -4.97
CA THR A 44 -4.63 -6.57 -3.88
C THR A 44 -6.07 -6.18 -4.14
N ASP A 45 -6.36 -5.56 -5.30
CA ASP A 45 -7.66 -5.02 -5.68
C ASP A 45 -8.24 -4.12 -4.57
N THR A 46 -7.43 -3.17 -4.10
CA THR A 46 -7.75 -2.32 -2.96
C THR A 46 -7.50 -0.86 -3.26
N ASP A 47 -8.46 -0.03 -2.85
CA ASP A 47 -8.42 1.41 -3.00
C ASP A 47 -8.29 2.03 -1.60
N THR A 48 -7.36 2.97 -1.44
CA THR A 48 -7.15 3.63 -0.15
C THR A 48 -6.96 5.11 -0.34
N PHE A 49 -7.64 5.91 0.49
CA PHE A 49 -7.54 7.36 0.47
C PHE A 49 -6.38 7.82 1.33
N ILE A 50 -5.67 8.84 0.84
CA ILE A 50 -4.61 9.52 1.54
C ILE A 50 -4.78 11.03 1.38
N SER A 51 -4.49 11.78 2.43
CA SER A 51 -4.54 13.24 2.37
C SER A 51 -3.48 13.77 1.41
N SER A 52 -3.84 14.79 0.63
CA SER A 52 -2.91 15.57 -0.18
C SER A 52 -1.84 16.29 0.66
N SER A 53 -2.09 16.54 1.95
CA SER A 53 -1.05 17.06 2.86
C SER A 53 0.06 16.04 3.07
N ASP A 54 -0.31 14.78 3.29
CA ASP A 54 0.59 13.72 3.69
C ASP A 54 1.46 13.29 2.51
N ILE A 55 0.89 13.23 1.29
CA ILE A 55 1.67 13.00 0.07
C ILE A 55 2.73 14.08 -0.18
N ARG A 56 2.44 15.33 0.20
CA ARG A 56 3.33 16.47 -0.04
C ARG A 56 4.36 16.65 1.08
N ASP A 57 4.19 15.96 2.19
CA ASP A 57 5.10 16.00 3.32
C ASP A 57 6.28 15.04 3.06
N LEU A 58 7.50 15.59 3.04
CA LEU A 58 8.72 14.81 2.80
C LEU A 58 9.10 13.92 4.00
N ASP A 59 8.57 14.23 5.18
CA ASP A 59 8.77 13.45 6.40
C ASP A 59 7.70 12.36 6.57
N PHE A 60 6.72 12.29 5.66
CA PHE A 60 5.67 11.29 5.70
C PHE A 60 6.18 9.92 5.24
N ASP A 61 6.15 8.95 6.15
CA ASP A 61 6.50 7.57 5.86
C ASP A 61 5.33 6.84 5.16
N VAL A 62 5.26 7.01 3.84
CA VAL A 62 4.26 6.38 2.97
C VAL A 62 4.27 4.84 3.08
N ILE A 63 5.43 4.24 3.38
CA ILE A 63 5.57 2.79 3.51
C ILE A 63 4.89 2.33 4.80
N ALA A 64 5.19 2.98 5.92
CA ALA A 64 4.59 2.66 7.21
C ALA A 64 3.07 2.89 7.21
N TRP A 65 2.61 3.99 6.60
CA TRP A 65 1.19 4.26 6.42
C TRP A 65 0.51 3.13 5.64
N TYR A 66 1.02 2.79 4.46
CA TYR A 66 0.42 1.76 3.61
C TYR A 66 0.42 0.38 4.29
N ALA A 67 1.50 0.01 4.98
CA ALA A 67 1.55 -1.21 5.78
C ALA A 67 0.49 -1.22 6.89
N GLY A 68 0.23 -0.07 7.52
CA GLY A 68 -0.85 0.11 8.48
C GLY A 68 -2.23 -0.11 7.86
N GLU A 69 -2.48 0.43 6.67
CA GLU A 69 -3.73 0.23 5.94
C GLU A 69 -3.95 -1.23 5.54
N ARG A 70 -2.89 -1.92 5.09
CA ARG A 70 -2.94 -3.37 4.84
C ARG A 70 -3.25 -4.15 6.10
N ARG A 71 -2.60 -3.80 7.22
CA ARG A 71 -2.84 -4.45 8.51
C ARG A 71 -4.32 -4.34 8.92
N ARG A 72 -4.90 -3.13 8.82
CA ARG A 72 -6.32 -2.88 9.09
C ARG A 72 -7.24 -3.70 8.19
N ALA A 73 -6.93 -3.77 6.89
CA ALA A 73 -7.70 -4.56 5.92
C ALA A 73 -7.70 -6.06 6.24
N PHE A 74 -6.63 -6.58 6.85
CA PHE A 74 -6.53 -7.97 7.31
C PHE A 74 -7.02 -8.19 8.75
N GLY A 75 -7.51 -7.15 9.44
CA GLY A 75 -8.01 -7.25 10.82
C GLY A 75 -6.92 -7.47 11.87
N LEU A 76 -5.70 -6.98 11.62
CA LEU A 76 -4.49 -7.16 12.44
C LEU A 76 -4.05 -5.90 13.19
#